data_AF-A0A1E4IAP6-F1
#
_entry.id   AF-A0A1E4IAP6-F1
#
_cell.length_a   1.000
_cell.length_b   1.000
_cell.length_c   1.000
_cell.angle_alpha   90.00
_cell.angle_beta   90.00
_cell.angle_gamma   90.00
#
_symmetry.space_group_name_H-M   'P 1'
#
loop_
_entity.id
_entity.type
_entity.pdbx_description
1 polymer ?
#
loop_
_entity_poly.entity_id
_entity_poly.type
_entity_poly.pdbx_seq_one_letter_code
_entity_poly.pdbx_strand_id
1 'polypeptide(L)'
;MGQALTMEREAVARYNELADMMETHNNPDVAQLFRRMAGYEQMHVNQILADMGWADDVVVPRQGGFWNTPESPEVVPIEEMHYLMHPWHALQLALAAEQRAEAFFAELAGTAASEAVRQAAEEMRKEEAEHVAMVREWLAKVPKPDDNWADDPDPPRYTD
;
A
#
# COMPACT_ATOMS: atom_id res chain seq x y z
N MET A 1 3.53 -5.19 -17.07
CA MET A 1 4.60 -4.20 -16.83
C MET A 1 4.05 -2.79 -16.68
N GLY A 2 3.40 -2.18 -17.69
CA GLY A 2 2.87 -0.82 -17.54
C GLY A 2 1.88 -0.62 -16.38
N GLN A 3 0.91 -1.53 -16.20
CA GLN A 3 -0.03 -1.44 -15.08
C GLN A 3 0.62 -1.75 -13.74
N ALA A 4 1.60 -2.66 -13.70
CA ALA A 4 2.40 -2.91 -12.50
C ALA A 4 3.17 -1.64 -12.10
N LEU A 5 3.85 -0.97 -13.03
CA LEU A 5 4.53 0.30 -12.75
C LEU A 5 3.60 1.36 -12.14
N THR A 6 2.35 1.45 -12.61
CA THR A 6 1.35 2.35 -12.03
C THR A 6 1.02 1.96 -10.60
N MET A 7 0.76 0.67 -10.36
CA MET A 7 0.45 0.11 -9.04
C MET A 7 1.57 0.40 -8.03
N GLU A 8 2.82 0.06 -8.36
CA GLU A 8 3.99 0.27 -7.49
C GLU A 8 4.17 1.75 -7.13
N ARG A 9 4.00 2.66 -8.11
CA ARG A 9 4.10 4.11 -7.86
C ARG A 9 2.98 4.62 -6.96
N GLU A 10 1.77 4.11 -7.13
CA GLU A 10 0.65 4.45 -6.25
C GLU A 10 0.90 3.92 -4.82
N ALA A 11 1.49 2.73 -4.67
CA ALA A 11 1.88 2.16 -3.38
C ALA A 11 3.00 2.98 -2.71
N VAL A 12 4.06 3.36 -3.45
CA VAL A 12 5.11 4.30 -2.97
C VAL A 12 4.49 5.58 -2.41
N ALA A 13 3.59 6.22 -3.17
CA ALA A 13 2.96 7.47 -2.76
C ALA A 13 2.14 7.26 -1.47
N ARG A 14 1.34 6.19 -1.42
CA ARG A 14 0.44 5.93 -0.29
C ARG A 14 1.19 5.57 0.99
N TYR A 15 2.28 4.80 0.88
CA TYR A 15 3.14 4.52 2.03
C TYR A 15 3.86 5.76 2.56
N ASN A 16 4.26 6.68 1.67
CA ASN A 16 4.83 7.95 2.10
C ASN A 16 3.80 8.84 2.82
N GLU A 17 2.56 8.90 2.35
CA GLU A 17 1.47 9.63 3.02
C GLU A 17 1.16 9.04 4.41
N LEU A 18 1.10 7.71 4.53
CA LEU A 18 0.96 7.01 5.81
C LEU A 18 2.12 7.34 6.76
N ALA A 19 3.36 7.37 6.25
CA ALA A 19 4.53 7.72 7.05
C ALA A 19 4.47 9.17 7.56
N ASP A 20 4.14 10.13 6.70
CA ASP A 20 3.99 11.55 7.06
C ASP A 20 2.92 11.75 8.15
N MET A 21 1.80 11.04 8.02
CA MET A 21 0.73 11.07 9.01
C MET A 21 1.18 10.51 10.36
N MET A 22 1.89 9.38 10.38
CA MET A 22 2.41 8.80 11.62
C MET A 22 3.43 9.72 12.28
N GLU A 23 4.30 10.36 11.51
CA GLU A 23 5.28 11.33 12.01
C GLU A 23 4.58 12.56 12.63
N THR A 24 3.58 13.11 11.95
CA THR A 24 2.77 14.23 12.43
C THR A 24 2.10 13.94 13.77
N HIS A 25 1.67 12.70 13.99
CA HIS A 25 1.02 12.26 15.23
C HIS A 25 1.98 11.65 16.27
N ASN A 26 3.30 11.90 16.12
CA ASN A 26 4.34 11.46 17.04
C ASN A 26 4.46 9.92 17.19
N ASN A 27 4.33 9.20 16.08
CA ASN A 27 4.50 7.74 15.99
C ASN A 27 5.68 7.37 15.07
N PRO A 28 6.93 7.73 15.44
CA PRO A 28 8.10 7.63 14.55
C PRO A 28 8.45 6.20 14.17
N ASP A 29 8.19 5.22 15.03
CA ASP A 29 8.51 3.82 14.76
C ASP A 29 7.65 3.24 13.61
N VAL A 30 6.35 3.57 13.61
CA VAL A 30 5.42 3.15 12.55
C VAL A 30 5.61 3.99 11.29
N ALA A 31 5.98 5.28 11.43
CA ALA A 31 6.41 6.08 10.30
C ALA A 31 7.63 5.44 9.58
N GLN A 32 8.63 4.99 10.35
CA GLN A 32 9.82 4.33 9.78
C GLN A 32 9.48 3.01 9.09
N LEU A 33 8.51 2.24 9.61
CA LEU A 33 7.99 1.06 8.91
C LEU A 33 7.43 1.45 7.55
N PHE A 34 6.53 2.43 7.48
CA PHE A 34 5.93 2.83 6.20
C PHE A 34 6.95 3.42 5.22
N ARG A 35 7.99 4.12 5.70
CA ARG A 35 9.13 4.51 4.85
C ARG A 35 9.89 3.31 4.29
N ARG A 36 10.01 2.23 5.07
CA ARG A 36 10.64 0.99 4.59
C ARG A 36 9.78 0.32 3.51
N MET A 37 8.46 0.25 3.73
CA MET A 37 7.50 -0.27 2.75
C MET A 37 7.59 0.53 1.43
N ALA A 38 7.50 1.87 1.50
CA ALA A 38 7.71 2.72 0.32
C ALA A 38 9.06 2.47 -0.38
N GLY A 39 10.09 2.08 0.38
CA GLY A 39 11.39 1.70 -0.15
C GLY A 39 11.36 0.40 -0.96
N TYR A 40 10.60 -0.61 -0.53
CA TYR A 40 10.41 -1.86 -1.29
C TYR A 40 9.68 -1.59 -2.61
N GLU A 41 8.55 -0.88 -2.57
CA GLU A 41 7.81 -0.53 -3.79
C GLU A 41 8.66 0.32 -4.75
N GLN A 42 9.50 1.21 -4.23
CA GLN A 42 10.40 1.99 -5.06
C GLN A 42 11.47 1.11 -5.74
N MET A 43 11.90 0.01 -5.12
CA MET A 43 12.79 -0.97 -5.77
C MET A 43 12.06 -1.66 -6.93
N HIS A 44 10.79 -2.02 -6.79
CA HIS A 44 9.98 -2.57 -7.88
C HIS A 44 9.81 -1.59 -9.04
N VAL A 45 9.48 -0.33 -8.75
CA VAL A 45 9.43 0.74 -9.77
C VAL A 45 10.74 0.77 -10.57
N ASN A 46 11.87 0.80 -9.88
CA ASN A 46 13.19 0.88 -10.51
C ASN A 46 13.49 -0.37 -11.36
N GLN A 47 13.15 -1.56 -10.86
CA GLN A 47 13.33 -2.82 -11.55
C GLN A 47 12.50 -2.88 -12.84
N ILE A 48 11.22 -2.51 -12.78
CA ILE A 48 10.34 -2.48 -13.96
C ILE A 48 10.84 -1.48 -14.99
N LEU A 49 11.26 -0.28 -14.58
CA LEU A 49 11.81 0.72 -15.50
C LEU A 49 13.08 0.21 -16.19
N ALA A 50 13.99 -0.42 -15.44
CA ALA A 50 15.22 -0.99 -15.97
C ALA A 50 14.95 -2.12 -16.97
N ASP A 51 14.07 -3.07 -16.63
CA ASP A 51 13.73 -4.21 -17.49
C ASP A 51 13.06 -3.77 -18.79
N MET A 52 12.27 -2.70 -18.75
CA MET A 52 11.58 -2.16 -19.91
C MET A 52 12.41 -1.15 -20.71
N GLY A 53 13.56 -0.70 -20.18
CA GLY A 53 14.36 0.38 -20.76
C GLY A 53 13.59 1.70 -20.85
N TRP A 54 12.68 1.94 -19.90
CA TRP A 54 11.86 3.15 -19.87
C TRP A 54 12.54 4.27 -19.07
N ALA A 55 12.21 5.52 -19.40
CA ALA A 55 12.65 6.68 -18.64
C ALA A 55 11.89 6.79 -17.30
N ASP A 56 12.53 7.35 -16.28
CA ASP A 56 11.95 7.50 -14.95
C ASP A 56 10.64 8.30 -14.93
N ASP A 57 10.47 9.23 -15.86
CA ASP A 57 9.29 10.08 -16.00
C ASP A 57 8.21 9.50 -16.95
N VAL A 58 8.38 8.25 -17.41
CA VAL A 58 7.39 7.62 -18.29
C VAL A 58 6.00 7.64 -17.65
N VAL A 59 5.02 8.13 -18.38
CA VAL A 59 3.62 8.11 -17.95
C VAL A 59 2.93 6.93 -18.63
N VAL A 60 2.49 5.96 -17.83
CA VAL A 60 1.67 4.85 -18.31
C VAL A 60 0.23 5.13 -17.95
N PRO A 61 -0.69 5.25 -18.94
CA PRO A 61 -2.11 5.40 -18.66
C PRO A 61 -2.66 4.19 -17.92
N ARG A 62 -3.47 4.42 -16.90
CA ARG A 62 -4.24 3.37 -16.24
C ARG A 62 -5.19 2.72 -17.24
N GLN A 63 -5.17 1.40 -17.32
CA GLN A 63 -6.11 0.65 -18.14
C GLN A 63 -7.32 0.26 -17.30
N GLY A 64 -8.49 0.78 -17.68
CA GLY A 64 -9.74 0.42 -17.02
C GLY A 64 -10.02 -1.08 -17.12
N GLY A 65 -10.46 -1.68 -16.02
CA GLY A 65 -10.81 -3.11 -15.94
C GLY A 65 -9.61 -4.06 -15.81
N PHE A 66 -8.38 -3.54 -15.63
CA PHE A 66 -7.22 -4.39 -15.31
C PHE A 66 -7.30 -4.96 -13.89
N TRP A 67 -7.96 -4.22 -12.99
CA TRP A 67 -8.26 -4.62 -11.61
C TRP A 67 -9.77 -4.72 -11.44
N ASN A 68 -10.23 -5.57 -10.51
CA ASN A 68 -11.65 -5.70 -10.15
C ASN A 68 -12.14 -4.59 -9.20
N THR A 69 -11.24 -3.69 -8.78
CA THR A 69 -11.49 -2.62 -7.81
C THR A 69 -11.23 -1.22 -8.39
N PRO A 70 -11.87 -0.16 -7.83
CA PRO A 70 -11.61 1.23 -8.25
C PRO A 70 -10.17 1.67 -7.99
N GLU A 71 -9.53 1.17 -6.93
CA GLU A 71 -8.12 1.39 -6.61
C GLU A 71 -7.27 0.20 -7.03
N SER A 72 -5.97 0.43 -7.24
CA SER A 72 -5.00 -0.64 -7.42
C SER A 72 -4.94 -1.55 -6.17
N PRO A 73 -4.71 -2.87 -6.30
CA PRO A 73 -4.74 -3.81 -5.16
C PRO A 73 -3.93 -3.38 -3.94
N GLU A 74 -2.73 -2.84 -4.15
CA GLU A 74 -1.75 -2.41 -3.13
C GLU A 74 -2.03 -1.02 -2.53
N VAL A 75 -3.05 -0.31 -3.02
CA VAL A 75 -3.29 1.06 -2.57
C VAL A 75 -4.21 1.07 -1.36
N VAL A 76 -3.77 1.74 -0.29
CA VAL A 76 -4.64 2.13 0.82
C VAL A 76 -5.60 3.24 0.36
N PRO A 77 -6.92 3.05 0.50
CA PRO A 77 -7.89 4.08 0.11
C PRO A 77 -7.75 5.33 0.98
N ILE A 78 -7.55 6.49 0.34
CA ILE A 78 -7.41 7.79 1.05
C ILE A 78 -8.65 8.08 1.90
N GLU A 79 -9.83 7.70 1.43
CA GLU A 79 -11.11 7.94 2.13
C GLU A 79 -11.20 7.23 3.48
N GLU A 80 -10.40 6.19 3.70
CA GLU A 80 -10.32 5.46 4.98
C GLU A 80 -9.31 6.10 5.95
N MET A 81 -8.53 7.09 5.50
CA MET A 81 -7.56 7.79 6.34
C MET A 81 -8.25 8.89 7.14
N HIS A 82 -8.41 8.67 8.45
CA HIS A 82 -8.97 9.65 9.36
C HIS A 82 -7.85 10.37 10.12
N TYR A 83 -7.92 11.69 10.30
CA TYR A 83 -6.84 12.42 10.99
C TYR A 83 -6.62 11.96 12.44
N LEU A 84 -7.68 11.57 13.17
CA LEU A 84 -7.56 10.99 14.52
C LEU A 84 -7.06 9.53 14.54
N MET A 85 -6.65 8.97 13.40
CA MET A 85 -6.27 7.57 13.35
C MET A 85 -4.96 7.31 14.08
N HIS A 86 -5.02 6.37 15.03
CA HIS A 86 -3.86 5.83 15.71
C HIS A 86 -3.05 4.87 14.80
N PRO A 87 -1.81 4.53 15.17
CA PRO A 87 -0.98 3.59 14.42
C PRO A 87 -1.64 2.24 14.14
N TRP A 88 -2.45 1.75 15.07
CA TRP A 88 -3.22 0.52 14.87
C TRP A 88 -4.14 0.59 13.66
N HIS A 89 -4.87 1.70 13.46
CA HIS A 89 -5.72 1.89 12.29
C HIS A 89 -4.89 1.96 11.01
N ALA A 90 -3.77 2.69 11.02
CA ALA A 90 -2.90 2.83 9.84
C ALA A 90 -2.32 1.47 9.41
N LEU A 91 -1.90 0.66 10.38
CA LEU A 91 -1.41 -0.70 10.14
C LEU A 91 -2.52 -1.64 9.66
N GLN A 92 -3.77 -1.46 10.12
CA GLN A 92 -4.91 -2.24 9.60
C GLN A 92 -5.20 -1.90 8.12
N LEU A 93 -5.12 -0.61 7.75
CA LEU A 93 -5.29 -0.20 6.36
C LEU A 93 -4.20 -0.78 5.46
N ALA A 94 -2.93 -0.66 5.90
CA ALA A 94 -1.80 -1.26 5.19
C ALA A 94 -1.97 -2.78 5.07
N LEU A 95 -2.30 -3.48 6.17
CA LEU A 95 -2.55 -4.92 6.14
C LEU A 95 -3.62 -5.31 5.12
N ALA A 96 -4.71 -4.56 5.04
CA ALA A 96 -5.76 -4.82 4.08
C ALA A 96 -5.30 -4.60 2.62
N ALA A 97 -4.41 -3.63 2.37
CA ALA A 97 -3.81 -3.41 1.05
C ALA A 97 -2.88 -4.56 0.65
N GLU A 98 -1.94 -4.94 1.51
CA GLU A 98 -1.02 -6.07 1.26
C GLU A 98 -1.77 -7.38 1.04
N GLN A 99 -2.87 -7.62 1.78
CA GLN A 99 -3.69 -8.81 1.59
C GLN A 99 -4.44 -8.81 0.25
N ARG A 100 -4.86 -7.63 -0.25
CA ARG A 100 -5.46 -7.51 -1.58
C ARG A 100 -4.42 -7.75 -2.67
N ALA A 101 -3.21 -7.24 -2.49
CA ALA A 101 -2.08 -7.46 -3.39
C ALA A 101 -1.72 -8.95 -3.48
N GLU A 102 -1.53 -9.61 -2.33
CA GLU A 102 -1.27 -11.06 -2.25
C GLU A 102 -2.34 -11.85 -3.00
N ALA A 103 -3.62 -11.54 -2.76
CA ALA A 103 -4.75 -12.21 -3.41
C ALA A 103 -4.77 -11.96 -4.93
N PHE A 104 -4.51 -10.73 -5.35
CA PHE A 104 -4.43 -10.36 -6.76
C PHE A 104 -3.34 -11.15 -7.50
N PHE A 105 -2.13 -11.22 -6.95
CA PHE A 105 -1.05 -11.96 -7.56
C PHE A 105 -1.28 -13.48 -7.53
N ALA A 106 -1.96 -14.00 -6.50
CA ALA A 106 -2.40 -15.39 -6.48
C ALA A 106 -3.38 -15.70 -7.62
N GLU A 107 -4.35 -14.82 -7.87
CA GLU A 107 -5.30 -14.95 -8.99
C GLU A 107 -4.58 -14.83 -10.34
N LEU A 108 -3.67 -13.87 -10.48
CA LEU A 108 -2.88 -13.67 -11.70
C LEU A 108 -2.01 -14.89 -12.01
N ALA A 109 -1.33 -15.46 -11.01
CA ALA A 109 -0.54 -16.68 -11.17
C ALA A 109 -1.42 -17.88 -11.60
N GLY A 110 -2.63 -17.99 -11.04
CA GLY A 110 -3.58 -19.06 -11.37
C GLY A 110 -4.21 -18.95 -12.77
N THR A 111 -4.26 -17.74 -13.33
CA THR A 111 -4.92 -17.45 -14.63
C THR A 111 -3.96 -17.08 -15.75
N ALA A 112 -2.66 -16.93 -15.45
CA ALA A 112 -1.63 -16.51 -16.40
C ALA A 112 -1.53 -17.47 -17.60
N ALA A 113 -1.59 -16.90 -18.81
CA ALA A 113 -1.45 -17.65 -20.06
C ALA A 113 0.01 -18.00 -20.42
N SER A 114 0.99 -17.28 -19.84
CA SER A 114 2.41 -17.51 -20.10
C SER A 114 3.15 -17.88 -18.83
N GLU A 115 4.11 -18.80 -18.97
CA GLU A 115 4.94 -19.26 -17.85
C GLU A 115 5.71 -18.10 -17.19
N ALA A 116 6.20 -17.16 -17.99
CA ALA A 116 6.92 -16.00 -17.49
C ALA A 116 6.03 -15.10 -16.62
N VAL A 117 4.77 -14.87 -17.01
CA VAL A 117 3.83 -14.08 -16.20
C VAL A 117 3.43 -14.82 -14.94
N ARG A 118 3.25 -16.15 -15.02
CA ARG A 118 2.96 -16.97 -13.83
C ARG A 118 4.10 -16.88 -12.82
N GLN A 119 5.35 -17.06 -13.24
CA GLN A 119 6.51 -17.00 -12.35
C GLN A 119 6.67 -15.62 -11.71
N ALA A 120 6.53 -14.55 -12.49
CA ALA A 120 6.57 -13.19 -11.95
C ALA A 120 5.45 -12.96 -10.92
N ALA A 121 4.21 -13.40 -11.19
CA ALA A 121 3.12 -13.28 -10.23
C ALA A 121 3.33 -14.13 -8.97
N GLU A 122 3.93 -15.31 -9.07
CA GLU A 122 4.28 -16.14 -7.91
C GLU A 122 5.35 -15.50 -7.02
N GLU A 123 6.33 -14.82 -7.64
CA GLU A 123 7.37 -14.06 -6.94
C GLU A 123 6.76 -12.88 -6.18
N MET A 124 5.96 -12.04 -6.86
CA MET A 124 5.25 -10.92 -6.22
C MET A 124 4.36 -11.40 -5.08
N ARG A 125 3.54 -12.45 -5.30
CA ARG A 125 2.68 -13.02 -4.25
C ARG A 125 3.49 -13.41 -3.00
N LYS A 126 4.70 -13.93 -3.18
CA LYS A 126 5.56 -14.33 -2.05
C LYS A 126 6.07 -13.10 -1.30
N GLU A 127 6.46 -12.06 -2.01
CA GLU A 127 6.88 -10.78 -1.42
C GLU A 127 5.74 -10.12 -0.63
N GLU A 128 4.54 -10.05 -1.22
CA GLU A 128 3.34 -9.57 -0.51
C GLU A 128 3.04 -10.37 0.76
N ALA A 129 3.25 -11.69 0.74
CA ALA A 129 3.08 -12.51 1.95
C ALA A 129 4.12 -12.16 3.05
N GLU A 130 5.34 -11.78 2.66
CA GLU A 130 6.38 -11.29 3.58
C GLU A 130 5.99 -9.91 4.16
N HIS A 131 5.43 -9.02 3.34
CA HIS A 131 4.86 -7.74 3.80
C HIS A 131 3.69 -7.92 4.76
N VAL A 132 2.70 -8.76 4.42
CA VAL A 132 1.57 -9.11 5.30
C VAL A 132 2.08 -9.60 6.66
N ALA A 133 3.08 -10.48 6.67
CA ALA A 133 3.68 -10.97 7.91
C ALA A 133 4.33 -9.83 8.71
N MET A 134 5.11 -8.97 8.05
CA MET A 134 5.76 -7.81 8.67
C MET A 134 4.72 -6.87 9.31
N VAL A 135 3.65 -6.51 8.60
CA VAL A 135 2.60 -5.62 9.12
C VAL A 135 1.88 -6.26 10.31
N ARG A 136 1.60 -7.58 10.27
CA ARG A 136 1.00 -8.31 11.40
C ARG A 136 1.89 -8.29 12.65
N GLU A 137 3.20 -8.45 12.49
CA GLU A 137 4.14 -8.35 13.61
C GLU A 137 4.14 -6.95 14.24
N TRP A 138 3.98 -5.90 13.43
CA TRP A 138 3.86 -4.53 13.91
C TRP A 138 2.52 -4.25 14.58
N LEU A 139 1.43 -4.79 14.01
CA LEU A 139 0.10 -4.69 14.60
C LEU A 139 0.07 -5.26 16.02
N ALA A 140 0.80 -6.34 16.27
CA ALA A 140 0.92 -6.96 17.59
C ALA A 140 1.69 -6.12 18.62
N LYS A 141 2.45 -5.10 18.19
CA LYS A 141 3.25 -4.22 19.05
C LYS A 141 2.55 -2.92 19.43
N VAL A 142 1.50 -2.54 18.70
CA VAL A 142 0.76 -1.29 18.95
C VAL A 142 -0.54 -1.58 19.70
N PRO A 143 -0.94 -0.71 20.65
CA PRO A 143 -2.20 -0.88 21.35
C PRO A 143 -3.38 -0.64 20.40
N LYS A 144 -4.41 -1.48 20.51
CA LYS A 144 -5.70 -1.20 19.89
C LYS A 144 -6.34 -0.01 20.61
N PRO A 145 -6.74 1.07 19.91
CA PRO A 145 -7.46 2.20 20.49
C PRO A 145 -8.84 1.80 21.00
N ASP A 146 -9.40 2.61 21.90
CA ASP A 146 -10.78 2.48 22.35
C ASP A 146 -11.77 2.81 21.22
N ASP A 147 -13.01 2.35 21.34
CA ASP A 147 -14.03 2.49 20.28
C ASP A 147 -14.41 3.97 19.98
N ASN A 148 -14.06 4.90 20.87
CA ASN A 148 -14.29 6.34 20.74
C ASN A 148 -13.10 7.11 20.13
N TRP A 149 -12.16 6.42 19.49
CA TRP A 149 -10.94 7.04 18.92
C TRP A 149 -11.21 8.14 17.89
N ALA A 150 -12.39 8.16 17.27
CA ALA A 150 -12.79 9.15 16.28
C ALA A 150 -13.61 10.33 16.87
N ASP A 151 -13.83 10.36 18.19
CA ASP A 151 -14.53 11.46 18.84
C ASP A 151 -13.62 12.69 18.93
N ASP A 152 -13.92 13.73 18.14
CA ASP A 152 -13.21 15.01 18.20
C ASP A 152 -13.79 15.92 19.31
N PRO A 153 -13.02 16.23 20.38
CA PRO A 153 -13.47 17.13 21.43
C PRO A 153 -13.51 18.62 21.02
N ASP A 154 -12.90 19.02 19.90
CA ASP A 154 -12.89 20.40 19.38
C ASP A 154 -13.19 20.44 17.87
N PRO A 155 -14.42 20.07 17.46
CA PRO A 155 -14.78 20.02 16.05
C PRO A 155 -14.68 21.42 15.43
N PRO A 156 -14.32 21.51 14.13
CA PRO A 156 -14.21 22.80 13.44
C PRO A 156 -15.51 23.58 13.59
N ARG A 157 -15.40 24.77 14.20
CA ARG A 157 -16.55 25.68 14.31
C ARG A 157 -16.88 26.22 12.92
N TYR A 158 -17.92 25.67 12.30
CA TYR A 158 -18.58 26.31 11.17
C TYR A 158 -19.32 27.55 11.70
N THR A 159 -18.70 28.72 11.57
CA THR A 159 -19.43 29.98 11.63
C THR A 159 -19.95 30.30 10.23
N ASP A 160 -21.26 30.16 10.03
CA ASP A 160 -21.98 30.69 8.86
C ASP A 160 -21.83 32.22 8.74
#